data_AF-A0A533U6C6-F1
#
_entry.id   AF-A0A533U6C6-F1
#
_cell.length_a   1.000
_cell.length_b   1.000
_cell.length_c   1.000
_cell.angle_alpha   90.00
_cell.angle_beta   90.00
_cell.angle_gamma   90.00
#
_symmetry.space_group_name_H-M   'P 1'
#
loop_
_entity.id
_entity.type
_entity.pdbx_description
1 polymer ?
#
loop_
_entity_poly.entity_id
_entity_poly.type
_entity_poly.pdbx_seq_one_letter_code
_entity_poly.pdbx_strand_id
1 'polypeptide(L)' 'MTPKIKFGIAGIIIAIIIILSFNVNSGNQLPHNVDSSGDVLRIGYFPNINHAQAVIGLGNGDFQKELGDVKVETQVFNAG' A
#
# COMPACT_ATOMS: atom_id res chain seq x y z
N MET A 1 32.20 -23.25 32.88
CA MET A 1 32.37 -22.29 31.77
C MET A 1 32.22 -20.88 32.32
N THR A 2 33.26 -20.04 32.18
CA THR A 2 33.25 -18.68 32.76
C THR A 2 32.18 -17.81 32.08
N PRO A 3 31.50 -16.92 32.82
CA PRO A 3 30.36 -16.16 32.31
C PRO A 3 30.69 -15.34 31.05
N LYS A 4 31.95 -14.91 30.91
CA LYS A 4 32.48 -14.18 29.74
C LYS A 4 32.33 -14.94 28.41
N ILE A 5 32.43 -16.27 28.43
CA ILE A 5 32.32 -17.13 27.22
C ILE A 5 30.86 -17.29 26.80
N LYS A 6 29.93 -17.35 27.77
CA LYS A 6 28.48 -17.44 27.50
C LYS A 6 27.93 -16.18 26.83
N PHE A 7 28.42 -15.00 27.25
CA PHE A 7 28.04 -13.73 26.61
C PHE A 7 28.58 -13.60 25.18
N GLY A 8 29.78 -14.12 24.90
CA GLY A 8 30.32 -14.15 23.54
C GLY A 8 29.50 -15.02 22.58
N ILE A 9 29.11 -16.22 23.04
CA ILE A 9 28.26 -17.13 22.24
C ILE A 9 26.87 -16.54 22.01
N ALA A 10 26.28 -15.91 23.02
CA ALA A 10 24.98 -15.24 22.89
C ALA A 10 25.01 -14.09 21.87
N GLY A 11 26.08 -13.27 21.87
CA GLY A 11 26.26 -12.20 20.90
C GLY A 11 26.35 -12.70 19.45
N ILE A 12 27.05 -13.82 19.22
CA ILE A 12 27.17 -14.44 17.89
C ILE A 12 25.81 -14.96 17.41
N ILE A 13 25.03 -15.61 18.28
CA ILE A 13 23.70 -16.13 17.93
C ILE A 13 22.76 -14.99 17.54
N ILE A 14 22.78 -13.88 18.30
CA ILE A 14 21.95 -12.69 18.01
C ILE A 14 22.35 -12.07 16.66
N ALA A 15 23.65 -11.95 16.38
CA ALA A 15 24.14 -11.43 15.10
C ALA A 15 23.69 -12.30 13.91
N ILE A 16 23.73 -13.62 14.06
CA ILE A 16 23.28 -14.57 13.03
C ILE A 16 21.77 -14.44 12.79
N ILE A 17 20.96 -14.33 13.84
CA ILE A 17 19.50 -14.16 13.73
C ILE A 17 19.16 -12.86 12.98
N ILE A 18 19.87 -11.78 13.25
CA ILE A 18 19.68 -10.49 12.57
C ILE A 18 20.01 -10.62 11.08
N ILE A 19 21.17 -11.20 10.74
CA ILE A 19 21.60 -11.40 9.34
C ILE A 19 20.60 -12.27 8.56
N LEU A 20 20.08 -13.33 9.19
CA LEU A 20 19.12 -14.24 8.56
C LEU A 20 17.72 -13.62 8.37
N SER A 21 17.34 -12.64 9.19
CA SER A 21 16.03 -11.99 9.12
C SER A 21 15.89 -10.97 7.98
N PHE A 22 16.99 -10.55 7.35
CA PHE A 22 16.95 -9.52 6.29
C PHE A 22 16.57 -10.04 4.90
N ASN A 23 16.27 -11.34 4.72
CA ASN A 23 16.07 -11.91 3.39
C ASN A 23 14.69 -12.58 3.20
N VAL A 24 13.61 -11.86 3.52
CA VAL A 24 12.25 -12.20 3.04
C VAL A 24 11.57 -10.94 2.52
N ASN A 25 11.82 -10.64 1.24
CA ASN A 25 10.85 -9.98 0.37
C ASN A 25 11.24 -10.12 -1.12
N SER A 26 11.49 -11.35 -1.58
CA SER A 26 11.46 -11.62 -3.01
C SER A 26 10.03 -12.00 -3.41
N GLY A 27 9.16 -11.00 -3.39
CA GLY A 27 7.88 -11.10 -4.08
C GLY A 27 8.16 -11.10 -5.58
N ASN A 28 8.02 -12.25 -6.24
CA ASN A 28 7.99 -12.36 -7.70
C ASN A 28 6.75 -11.62 -8.24
N GLN A 29 6.87 -10.31 -8.34
CA GLN A 29 5.90 -9.47 -9.04
C GLN A 29 6.14 -9.66 -10.54
N LEU A 30 5.14 -10.25 -11.20
CA LEU A 30 5.08 -10.34 -12.66
C LEU A 30 5.25 -8.91 -13.22
N PRO A 31 5.95 -8.71 -14.35
CA PRO A 31 6.06 -7.39 -14.95
C PRO A 31 4.67 -6.97 -15.46
N HIS A 32 3.90 -6.31 -14.60
CA HIS A 32 2.76 -5.51 -15.02
C HIS A 32 3.37 -4.24 -15.59
N ASN A 33 3.48 -4.21 -16.92
CA ASN A 33 3.88 -3.03 -17.65
C ASN A 33 2.77 -1.98 -17.47
N VAL A 34 2.87 -1.22 -16.38
CA VAL A 34 2.06 -0.01 -16.17
C VAL A 34 2.74 1.06 -16.99
N ASP A 35 2.31 1.19 -18.25
CA ASP A 35 2.60 2.36 -19.06
C ASP A 35 2.23 3.60 -18.24
N SER A 36 3.22 4.32 -17.74
CA SER A 36 3.07 5.46 -16.83
C SER A 36 2.55 6.72 -17.52
N SER A 37 1.69 6.55 -18.52
CA SER A 37 0.97 7.65 -19.18
C SER A 37 -0.16 8.13 -18.26
N GLY A 38 0.20 8.70 -17.11
CA GLY A 38 -0.70 9.27 -16.10
C GLY A 38 -1.73 8.26 -15.57
N ASP A 39 -1.50 7.72 -14.37
CA ASP A 39 -2.46 6.81 -13.75
C ASP A 39 -3.86 7.47 -13.68
N VAL A 40 -4.86 6.83 -14.28
CA VAL A 40 -6.25 7.30 -14.25
C VAL A 40 -7.04 6.42 -13.28
N LEU A 41 -7.52 7.01 -12.18
CA LEU A 41 -8.46 6.36 -11.27
C LEU A 41 -9.89 6.57 -11.76
N ARG A 42 -10.59 5.48 -12.07
CA ARG A 42 -12.00 5.51 -12.48
C ARG A 42 -12.89 5.09 -11.30
N ILE A 43 -13.75 6.00 -10.85
CA ILE A 43 -14.65 5.80 -9.71
C ILE A 43 -16.09 5.73 -10.20
N GLY A 44 -16.69 4.54 -10.11
CA GLY A 44 -18.11 4.34 -10.31
C GLY A 44 -18.88 4.42 -8.99
N TYR A 45 -19.91 5.27 -8.88
CA TYR A 45 -20.67 5.40 -7.63
C TYR A 45 -22.17 5.67 -7.84
N PHE A 46 -22.96 5.35 -6.81
CA PHE A 46 -24.38 5.71 -6.71
C PHE A 46 -24.52 6.99 -5.87
N PRO A 47 -25.27 8.00 -6.35
CA PRO A 47 -25.39 9.27 -5.65
C PRO A 47 -26.48 9.20 -4.56
N ASN A 48 -26.32 8.30 -3.59
CA ASN A 48 -27.27 8.12 -2.49
C ASN A 48 -26.59 8.08 -1.10
N ILE A 49 -27.39 8.22 -0.03
CA ILE A 49 -26.90 8.32 1.35
C ILE A 49 -26.24 7.03 1.86
N ASN A 50 -26.65 5.87 1.35
CA ASN A 50 -26.07 4.57 1.73
C ASN A 50 -24.67 4.36 1.12
N HIS A 51 -24.30 5.15 0.12
CA HIS A 51 -22.98 5.17 -0.51
C HIS A 51 -22.30 6.55 -0.37
N ALA A 52 -22.51 7.22 0.76
CA ALA A 52 -22.07 8.60 0.99
C ALA A 52 -20.54 8.79 0.87
N GLN A 53 -19.73 7.76 1.08
CA GLN A 53 -18.27 7.86 1.03
C GLN A 53 -17.76 8.42 -0.30
N ALA A 54 -18.25 7.89 -1.43
CA ALA A 54 -17.85 8.36 -2.76
C ALA A 54 -18.38 9.78 -3.03
N VAL A 55 -19.62 10.07 -2.61
CA VAL A 55 -20.25 11.39 -2.77
C VAL A 55 -19.46 12.46 -2.02
N ILE A 56 -19.13 12.20 -0.76
CA ILE A 56 -18.40 13.13 0.11
C ILE A 56 -16.96 13.29 -0.40
N GLY A 57 -16.26 12.19 -0.66
CA GLY A 57 -14.86 12.24 -1.09
C GLY A 57 -14.68 12.92 -2.46
N LEU A 58 -15.63 12.73 -3.38
CA LEU A 58 -15.64 13.44 -4.67
C LEU A 58 -16.05 14.90 -4.51
N GLY A 59 -17.05 15.19 -3.68
CA GLY A 59 -17.52 16.56 -3.42
C GLY A 59 -16.49 17.44 -2.71
N ASN A 60 -15.71 16.85 -1.81
CA ASN A 60 -14.63 17.54 -1.09
C ASN A 60 -13.31 17.59 -1.90
N GLY A 61 -13.19 16.81 -2.97
CA GLY A 61 -11.95 16.68 -3.74
C GLY A 61 -10.88 15.84 -3.07
N ASP A 62 -11.22 15.05 -2.04
CA ASP A 62 -10.29 14.24 -1.25
C ASP A 62 -9.50 13.27 -2.14
N PHE A 63 -10.16 12.64 -3.12
CA PHE A 63 -9.50 11.72 -4.05
C PHE A 63 -8.40 12.38 -4.86
N GLN A 64 -8.65 13.56 -5.43
CA GLN A 64 -7.64 14.26 -6.23
C GLN A 64 -6.49 14.75 -5.35
N LYS A 65 -6.80 15.21 -4.13
CA LYS A 65 -5.81 15.72 -3.18
C LYS A 65 -4.84 14.64 -2.72
N GLU A 66 -5.35 13.46 -2.35
CA GLU A 66 -4.53 12.38 -1.81
C GLU A 66 -3.75 11.62 -2.90
N LEU A 67 -4.25 11.62 -4.14
CA LEU A 67 -3.61 10.89 -5.25
C LEU A 67 -2.66 11.75 -6.11
N GLY A 68 -2.69 13.07 -5.98
CA GLY A 68 -1.75 13.97 -6.67
C GLY A 68 -1.93 13.98 -8.19
N ASP A 69 -0.96 13.42 -8.92
CA ASP A 69 -0.92 13.41 -10.40
C ASP A 69 -1.84 12.36 -11.05
N VAL A 70 -2.56 11.57 -10.25
CA VAL A 70 -3.55 10.62 -10.75
C VAL A 70 -4.79 11.38 -11.22
N LYS A 71 -5.22 11.14 -12.46
CA LYS A 71 -6.46 11.72 -12.98
C LYS A 71 -7.67 10.96 -12.42
N VAL A 72 -8.55 11.64 -11.70
CA VAL A 72 -9.79 11.03 -11.21
C VAL A 72 -10.92 11.22 -12.24
N GLU A 73 -11.50 10.12 -12.73
CA GLU A 73 -12.67 10.10 -13.60
C GLU A 73 -13.86 9.45 -12.89
N THR A 74 -15.04 10.04 -12.98
CA THR A 74 -16.23 9.56 -12.26
C THR A 74 -17.32 9.09 -13.19
N GLN A 75 -17.98 7.99 -12.82
CA GLN A 75 -19.18 7.51 -13.47
C GLN A 75 -20.31 7.33 -12.45
N VAL A 76 -21.44 7.99 -12.72
CA VAL A 76 -22.64 7.89 -11.88
C VAL A 76 -23.50 6.72 -12.38
N PHE A 77 -23.90 5.83 -11.48
CA PHE A 77 -24.86 4.76 -11.77
C PHE A 77 -26.26 5.12 -11.25
N ASN A 78 -27.29 4.67 -11.97
CA ASN A 78 -28.68 4.91 -11.57
C ASN A 78 -29.03 4.08 -10.33
N ALA A 79 -29.49 4.73 -9.26
CA ALA A 79 -30.01 4.07 -8.08
C ALA A 79 -31.52 3.90 -8.27
N GLY A 80 -31.92 2.73 -8.76
CA GLY A 80 -33.33 2.35 -8.90
C GLY A 80 -33.99 2.06 -7.57
#